data_AF-A0A8C8T1D0-F1
#
_entry.id   AF-A0A8C8T1D0-F1
#
_cell.length_a   1.000
_cell.length_b   1.000
_cell.length_c   1.000
_cell.angle_alpha   90.00
_cell.angle_beta   90.00
_cell.angle_gamma   90.00
#
_symmetry.space_group_name_H-M   'P 1'
#
loop_
_entity.id
_entity.type
_entity.pdbx_description
1 polymer ?
#
loop_
_entity_poly.entity_id
_entity_poly.type
_entity_poly.pdbx_seq_one_letter_code
_entity_poly.pdbx_strand_id
1 'polypeptide(L)'
;MDENVAEFLRRSILKIPLCEMKTILKAWDFLSEDQLQTINFRQKKEFLAQEVILMCEGKSASLDDMALLDIVYTQAHRHQKLWSVFQMSKEPGEDVDFFDMKQFQSSFKKILQRALKNCMSGVCRRRKRASDPLELE
;
A
#
# COMPACT_ATOMS: atom_id res chain seq x y z
N MET A 1 -2.79 19.05 1.23
CA MET A 1 -3.41 17.72 1.45
C MET A 1 -4.63 17.90 2.34
N ASP A 2 -5.63 17.02 2.29
CA ASP A 2 -6.77 17.05 3.22
C ASP A 2 -6.30 16.71 4.65
N GLU A 3 -6.83 17.38 5.67
CA GLU A 3 -6.43 17.19 7.07
C GLU A 3 -6.62 15.73 7.53
N ASN A 4 -7.69 15.06 7.07
CA ASN A 4 -7.93 13.66 7.42
C ASN A 4 -6.88 12.73 6.81
N VAL A 5 -6.39 13.07 5.62
CA VAL A 5 -5.32 12.33 4.94
C VAL A 5 -3.99 12.56 5.65
N ALA A 6 -3.73 13.79 6.12
CA ALA A 6 -2.58 14.12 6.97
C ALA A 6 -2.59 13.34 8.28
N GLU A 7 -3.73 13.29 8.97
CA GLU A 7 -3.87 12.58 10.23
C GLU A 7 -3.72 11.06 10.03
N PHE A 8 -4.31 10.52 8.95
CA PHE A 8 -4.16 9.11 8.59
C PHE A 8 -2.70 8.75 8.33
N LEU A 9 -1.97 9.58 7.56
CA LEU A 9 -0.55 9.40 7.31
C LEU A 9 0.23 9.44 8.63
N ARG A 10 -0.01 10.44 9.48
CA ARG A 10 0.64 10.57 10.79
C ARG A 10 0.48 9.30 11.62
N ARG A 11 -0.76 8.81 11.76
CA ARG A 11 -1.07 7.59 12.53
C ARG A 11 -0.39 6.36 11.92
N SER A 12 -0.35 6.26 10.59
CA SER A 12 0.30 5.16 9.87
C SER A 12 1.81 5.15 10.09
N ILE A 13 2.48 6.29 9.98
CA ILE A 13 3.92 6.41 10.25
C ILE A 13 4.23 6.09 11.71
N LEU A 14 3.45 6.59 12.66
CA LEU A 14 3.69 6.33 14.08
C LEU A 14 3.51 4.85 14.47
N LYS A 15 2.77 4.05 13.70
CA LYS A 15 2.66 2.59 13.89
C LYS A 15 3.91 1.83 13.45
N ILE A 16 4.62 2.31 12.43
CA ILE A 16 5.76 1.60 11.83
C ILE A 16 6.95 1.57 12.80
N PRO A 17 7.53 0.40 13.13
CA PRO A 17 8.77 0.32 13.90
C PRO A 17 9.91 1.10 13.24
N LEU A 18 10.73 1.81 14.02
CA LEU A 18 11.82 2.65 13.49
C LEU A 18 12.83 1.85 12.64
N CYS A 19 13.14 0.63 13.05
CA CYS A 19 14.03 -0.28 12.34
C CYS A 19 13.53 -0.64 10.93
N GLU A 20 12.22 -0.62 10.71
CA GLU A 20 11.57 -1.01 9.45
C GLU A 20 11.12 0.20 8.62
N MET A 21 11.13 1.41 9.19
CA MET A 21 10.63 2.65 8.58
C MET A 21 11.18 2.88 7.19
N LYS A 22 12.50 2.83 7.03
CA LYS A 22 13.16 3.05 5.74
C LYS A 22 12.73 2.02 4.70
N THR A 23 12.59 0.76 5.10
CA THR A 23 12.18 -0.34 4.22
C THR A 23 10.73 -0.17 3.76
N ILE A 24 9.82 0.19 4.67
CA ILE A 24 8.41 0.40 4.34
C ILE A 24 8.23 1.63 3.44
N LEU A 25 8.86 2.76 3.76
CA LEU A 25 8.78 3.96 2.92
C LEU A 25 9.38 3.75 1.52
N LYS A 26 10.45 2.95 1.43
CA LYS A 26 11.04 2.56 0.13
C LYS A 26 10.11 1.64 -0.68
N ALA A 27 9.46 0.68 -0.02
CA ALA A 27 8.48 -0.20 -0.67
C ALA A 27 7.21 0.53 -1.10
N TRP A 28 6.86 1.62 -0.42
CA TRP A 28 5.76 2.50 -0.78
C TRP A 28 6.02 3.30 -2.07
N ASP A 29 7.28 3.58 -2.42
CA ASP A 29 7.72 4.16 -3.71
C ASP A 29 7.11 5.54 -4.05
N PHE A 30 6.48 6.21 -3.07
CA PHE A 30 5.96 7.57 -3.21
C PHE A 30 7.03 8.65 -2.95
N LEU A 31 7.89 8.38 -1.96
CA LEU A 31 9.07 9.18 -1.67
C LEU A 31 10.24 8.65 -2.51
N SER A 32 10.93 9.54 -3.21
CA SER A 32 12.09 9.18 -4.02
C SER A 32 13.30 8.91 -3.11
N GLU A 33 14.29 8.16 -3.60
CA GLU A 33 15.43 7.72 -2.77
C GLU A 33 16.26 8.91 -2.23
N ASP A 34 16.37 10.00 -2.99
CA ASP A 34 16.99 11.25 -2.55
C ASP A 34 16.27 11.88 -1.35
N GLN A 35 14.92 11.89 -1.38
CA GLN A 35 14.11 12.38 -0.28
C GLN A 35 14.17 11.44 0.93
N LEU A 36 14.33 10.14 0.71
CA LEU A 36 14.55 9.20 1.81
C LEU A 36 15.93 9.35 2.44
N GLN A 37 16.94 9.83 1.72
CA GLN A 37 18.28 10.06 2.26
C GLN A 37 18.37 11.34 3.11
N THR A 38 17.56 12.36 2.82
CA THR A 38 17.50 13.58 3.62
C THR A 38 16.80 13.37 4.97
N ILE A 39 15.94 12.35 5.09
CA ILE A 39 15.24 12.04 6.35
C ILE A 39 16.21 11.47 7.38
N ASN A 40 16.25 12.10 8.56
CA ASN A 40 17.04 11.61 9.67
C ASN A 40 16.32 10.51 10.47
N PHE A 41 16.47 9.24 10.09
CA PHE A 41 15.86 8.10 10.80
C PHE A 41 16.33 7.88 12.25
N ARG A 42 17.32 8.64 12.75
CA ARG A 42 17.79 8.54 14.14
C ARG A 42 17.00 9.42 15.12
N GLN A 43 16.12 10.30 14.63
CA GLN A 43 15.32 11.19 15.47
C GLN A 43 14.06 10.51 16.02
N LYS A 44 13.32 11.22 16.89
CA LYS A 44 12.05 10.70 17.44
C LYS A 44 11.00 10.53 16.34
N LYS A 45 10.11 9.54 16.51
CA LYS A 45 9.09 9.18 15.52
C LYS A 45 8.15 10.33 15.18
N GLU A 46 7.88 11.22 16.13
CA GLU A 46 7.00 12.37 15.94
C GLU A 46 7.58 13.36 14.92
N PHE A 47 8.89 13.62 15.00
CA PHE A 47 9.57 14.49 14.02
C PHE A 47 9.64 13.84 12.65
N LEU A 48 9.92 12.53 12.59
CA LEU A 48 9.88 11.77 11.34
C LEU A 48 8.50 11.83 10.67
N ALA A 49 7.44 11.65 11.45
CA ALA A 49 6.08 11.75 10.94
C ALA A 49 5.81 13.14 10.36
N GLN A 50 6.24 14.20 11.05
CA GLN A 50 6.07 15.57 10.56
C GLN A 50 6.85 15.83 9.26
N GLU A 51 8.11 15.39 9.16
CA GLU A 51 8.90 15.53 7.93
C GLU A 51 8.25 14.78 6.76
N VAL A 52 7.83 13.53 6.97
CA VAL A 52 7.14 12.73 5.95
C VAL A 52 5.85 13.41 5.49
N ILE A 53 5.06 13.97 6.40
CA ILE A 53 3.84 14.71 6.06
C ILE A 53 4.17 15.93 5.19
N LEU A 54 5.16 16.73 5.56
CA LEU A 54 5.56 17.92 4.79
C LEU A 54 6.00 17.56 3.35
N MET A 55 6.77 16.49 3.18
CA MET A 55 7.14 15.99 1.85
C MET A 55 5.92 15.50 1.06
N CYS A 56 4.95 14.87 1.73
CA CYS A 56 3.73 14.39 1.09
C CYS A 56 2.78 15.53 0.72
N GLU A 57 2.74 16.60 1.50
CA GLU A 57 1.99 17.82 1.17
C GLU A 57 2.56 18.50 -0.07
N GLY A 58 3.88 18.61 -0.17
CA GLY A 58 4.55 19.19 -1.34
C GLY A 58 4.27 18.44 -2.64
N LYS A 59 4.10 17.11 -2.57
CA LYS A 59 3.72 16.25 -3.71
C LYS A 59 2.22 16.09 -3.92
N SER A 60 1.39 16.76 -3.12
CA SER A 60 -0.09 16.64 -3.16
C SER A 60 -0.58 15.20 -3.03
N ALA A 61 -0.10 14.47 -2.00
CA ALA A 61 -0.48 13.08 -1.79
C ALA A 61 -2.00 12.90 -1.67
N SER A 62 -2.52 11.89 -2.38
CA SER A 62 -3.94 11.56 -2.42
C SER A 62 -4.30 10.48 -1.39
N LEU A 63 -5.61 10.28 -1.20
CA LEU A 63 -6.13 9.18 -0.38
C LEU A 63 -5.74 7.80 -0.95
N ASP A 64 -5.64 7.68 -2.28
CA ASP A 64 -5.21 6.45 -2.94
C ASP A 64 -3.74 6.13 -2.61
N ASP A 65 -2.87 7.14 -2.55
CA ASP A 65 -1.47 6.96 -2.14
C ASP A 65 -1.36 6.48 -0.69
N MET A 66 -2.23 6.98 0.19
CA MET A 66 -2.29 6.53 1.58
C MET A 66 -2.79 5.08 1.71
N ALA A 67 -3.77 4.69 0.88
CA ALA A 67 -4.23 3.31 0.83
C ALA A 67 -3.10 2.36 0.39
N LEU A 68 -2.21 2.79 -0.52
CA LEU A 68 -1.04 2.02 -0.90
C LEU A 68 -0.07 1.83 0.27
N LEU A 69 0.16 2.86 1.10
CA LEU A 69 1.00 2.76 2.29
C LEU A 69 0.44 1.72 3.27
N ASP A 70 -0.87 1.74 3.52
CA ASP A 70 -1.54 0.78 4.41
C ASP A 70 -1.44 -0.67 3.89
N ILE A 71 -1.56 -0.85 2.56
CA ILE A 71 -1.38 -2.17 1.94
C ILE A 71 0.08 -2.65 2.10
N VAL A 72 1.07 -1.79 1.86
CA VAL A 72 2.50 -2.12 2.03
C VAL A 72 2.80 -2.48 3.49
N TYR A 73 2.26 -1.70 4.44
CA TYR A 73 2.36 -2.01 5.87
C TYR A 73 1.77 -3.39 6.20
N THR A 74 0.56 -3.68 5.71
CA THR A 74 -0.09 -4.98 5.92
C THR A 74 0.70 -6.14 5.30
N GLN A 75 1.38 -5.92 4.17
CA GLN A 75 2.26 -6.93 3.54
C GLN A 75 3.52 -7.20 4.37
N ALA A 76 4.11 -6.17 4.99
CA ALA A 76 5.24 -6.33 5.90
C ALA A 76 4.83 -7.05 7.19
N HIS A 77 3.64 -6.75 7.71
CA HIS A 77 3.14 -7.23 8.99
C HIS A 77 2.00 -8.26 8.87
N ARG A 78 2.13 -9.24 7.96
CA ARG A 78 1.10 -10.27 7.72
C ARG A 78 0.66 -11.02 8.99
N HIS A 79 1.56 -11.19 9.95
CA HIS A 79 1.31 -11.88 11.21
C HIS A 79 0.36 -11.11 12.17
N GLN A 80 0.14 -9.82 11.94
CA GLN A 80 -0.73 -8.98 12.80
C GLN A 80 -2.22 -9.09 12.44
N LYS A 81 -2.57 -9.85 11.39
CA LYS A 81 -3.94 -9.98 10.88
C LYS A 81 -4.38 -11.43 10.86
N LEU A 82 -5.67 -11.64 11.08
CA LEU A 82 -6.32 -12.92 10.80
C LEU A 82 -6.67 -12.98 9.31
N TRP A 83 -6.30 -14.07 8.65
CA TRP A 83 -6.55 -14.27 7.22
C TRP A 83 -7.68 -15.29 7.02
N SER A 84 -8.67 -14.92 6.22
CA SER A 84 -9.73 -15.82 5.77
C SER A 84 -9.45 -16.28 4.34
N VAL A 85 -9.69 -17.55 4.07
CA VAL A 85 -9.49 -18.16 2.76
C VAL A 85 -10.84 -18.34 2.08
N PHE A 86 -10.96 -17.84 0.85
CA PHE A 86 -12.14 -18.00 0.00
C PHE A 86 -11.73 -18.66 -1.30
N GLN A 87 -12.53 -19.60 -1.77
CA GLN A 87 -12.35 -20.27 -3.06
C GLN A 87 -13.51 -19.90 -3.97
N MET A 88 -13.19 -19.45 -5.19
CA MET A 88 -14.17 -19.25 -6.25
C MET A 88 -14.13 -20.44 -7.20
N SER A 89 -15.28 -21.00 -7.52
CA SER A 89 -15.45 -22.07 -8.51
C SER A 89 -16.31 -21.57 -9.66
N LYS A 90 -15.95 -21.98 -10.86
CA LYS A 90 -16.79 -21.82 -12.05
C LYS A 90 -17.89 -22.85 -12.08
N GLU A 91 -18.98 -22.56 -12.78
CA GLU A 91 -20.00 -23.57 -13.05
C GLU A 91 -19.50 -24.59 -14.08
N PRO A 92 -19.96 -25.86 -14.01
CA PRO A 92 -19.54 -26.88 -14.97
C PRO A 92 -19.92 -26.49 -16.40
N GLY A 93 -18.93 -26.36 -17.29
CA GLY A 93 -19.14 -25.99 -18.69
C GLY A 93 -18.80 -24.54 -19.03
N GLU A 94 -18.37 -23.73 -18.07
CA GLU A 94 -17.79 -22.41 -18.36
C GLU A 94 -16.39 -22.52 -18.99
N ASP A 95 -16.17 -21.73 -20.05
CA ASP A 95 -14.91 -21.70 -20.79
C ASP A 95 -13.72 -21.20 -19.95
N VAL A 96 -12.50 -21.43 -20.45
CA VAL A 96 -11.27 -20.93 -19.81
C VAL A 96 -11.17 -19.41 -20.02
N ASP A 97 -11.69 -18.64 -19.05
CA ASP A 97 -11.58 -17.17 -19.07
C ASP A 97 -10.13 -16.70 -19.18
N PHE A 98 -9.87 -15.84 -20.16
CA PHE A 98 -8.70 -14.96 -20.16
C PHE A 98 -8.85 -13.93 -19.05
N PHE A 99 -8.00 -14.01 -18.01
CA PHE A 99 -8.07 -13.10 -16.87
C PHE A 99 -7.34 -11.78 -17.16
N ASP A 100 -8.10 -10.69 -17.37
CA ASP A 100 -7.55 -9.33 -17.40
C ASP A 100 -7.72 -8.64 -16.04
N MET A 101 -6.59 -8.43 -15.37
CA MET A 101 -6.52 -7.74 -14.09
C MET A 101 -7.07 -6.29 -14.15
N LYS A 102 -6.85 -5.56 -15.24
CA LYS A 102 -7.37 -4.17 -15.37
C LYS A 102 -8.88 -4.17 -15.50
N GLN A 103 -9.43 -5.08 -16.29
CA GLN A 103 -10.88 -5.24 -16.43
C GLN A 103 -11.50 -5.64 -15.10
N PHE A 104 -10.92 -6.62 -14.41
CA PHE A 104 -11.37 -7.05 -13.09
C PHE A 104 -11.38 -5.88 -12.09
N GLN A 105 -10.30 -5.12 -11.99
CA GLN A 105 -10.22 -3.96 -11.08
C GLN A 105 -11.29 -2.91 -11.39
N SER A 106 -11.51 -2.59 -12.67
CA SER A 106 -12.52 -1.63 -13.08
C SER A 106 -13.93 -2.10 -12.73
N SER A 107 -14.25 -3.35 -13.07
CA SER A 107 -15.57 -3.96 -12.81
C SER A 107 -15.84 -4.07 -11.31
N PHE A 108 -14.87 -4.55 -10.54
CA PHE A 108 -14.98 -4.69 -9.09
C PHE A 108 -15.22 -3.34 -8.40
N LYS A 109 -14.44 -2.31 -8.76
CA LYS A 109 -14.62 -0.94 -8.22
C LYS A 109 -16.01 -0.39 -8.54
N LYS A 110 -16.48 -0.56 -9.78
CA LYS A 110 -17.83 -0.11 -10.20
C LYS A 110 -18.94 -0.83 -9.42
N ILE A 111 -18.81 -2.13 -9.18
CA ILE A 111 -19.79 -2.91 -8.40
C ILE A 111 -19.86 -2.38 -6.97
N LEU A 112 -18.70 -2.20 -6.32
CA LEU A 112 -18.66 -1.66 -4.95
C LEU A 112 -19.23 -0.25 -4.86
N GLN A 113 -18.90 0.64 -5.79
CA GLN A 113 -19.40 2.01 -5.82
C GLN A 113 -20.91 2.10 -6.06
N ARG A 114 -21.50 1.11 -6.74
CA ARG A 114 -22.96 1.02 -6.90
C ARG A 114 -23.65 0.50 -5.64
N ALA A 115 -23.02 -0.43 -4.92
CA ALA A 115 -23.58 -1.04 -3.73
C ALA A 115 -23.39 -0.19 -2.46
N LEU A 116 -22.29 0.57 -2.38
CA LEU A 116 -21.88 1.31 -1.19
C LEU A 116 -21.70 2.80 -1.54
N LYS A 117 -22.28 3.68 -0.72
CA LYS A 117 -22.17 5.13 -0.89
C LYS A 117 -20.73 5.63 -0.74
N ASN A 118 -19.98 5.05 0.20
CA ASN A 118 -18.60 5.41 0.50
C ASN A 118 -17.76 4.13 0.56
N CYS A 119 -16.82 3.95 -0.38
CA CYS A 119 -15.86 2.86 -0.35
C CYS A 119 -14.50 3.33 -0.85
N MET A 120 -13.42 2.82 -0.26
CA MET A 120 -12.06 2.97 -0.76
C MET A 120 -11.60 1.65 -1.36
N SER A 121 -10.98 1.71 -2.54
CA SER A 121 -10.41 0.54 -3.22
C SER A 121 -8.94 0.80 -3.47
N GLY A 122 -8.06 0.02 -2.84
CA GLY A 122 -6.62 0.08 -3.09
C GLY A 122 -6.17 -1.14 -3.90
N VAL A 123 -5.22 -0.93 -4.81
CA VAL A 123 -4.58 -2.02 -5.57
C VAL A 123 -3.07 -1.86 -5.44
N CYS A 124 -2.44 -2.73 -4.65
CA CYS A 124 -0.99 -2.84 -4.65
C CYS A 124 -0.58 -3.89 -5.67
N ARG A 125 0.15 -3.48 -6.72
CA ARG A 125 0.82 -4.42 -7.61
C ARG A 125 2.11 -4.85 -6.92
N ARG A 126 2.29 -6.15 -6.69
CA ARG A 126 3.63 -6.67 -6.39
C ARG A 126 4.54 -6.32 -7.57
N ARG A 127 5.52 -5.43 -7.37
CA ARG A 127 6.71 -5.45 -8.23
C ARG A 127 7.31 -6.85 -8.06
N LYS A 128 7.59 -7.54 -9.18
CA LYS A 128 8.44 -8.74 -9.14
C LYS A 128 9.68 -8.35 -8.33
N ARG A 129 10.03 -9.15 -7.30
CA ARG A 129 11.36 -9.05 -6.70
C ARG A 129 12.36 -9.23 -7.84
N ALA A 130 13.03 -8.16 -8.26
CA ALA A 130 14.30 -8.31 -8.92
C ALA A 130 15.26 -8.78 -7.82
N SER A 131 15.86 -9.95 -8.01
CA SER A 131 16.77 -10.66 -7.10
C SER A 131 16.11 -11.67 -6.14
N ASP A 132 15.72 -12.84 -6.67
CA ASP A 132 16.01 -14.11 -6.00
C ASP A 132 17.06 -14.82 -6.88
N PRO A 133 18.37 -14.75 -6.58
CA PRO A 133 19.37 -15.58 -7.22
C PRO A 133 19.66 -16.77 -6.31
N LEU A 134 18.75 -17.75 -6.24
CA LEU A 134 19.00 -19.05 -5.60
C LEU A 134 18.01 -20.08 -6.16
N GLU A 135 18.19 -20.42 -7.44
CA GLU A 135 17.88 -21.76 -7.94
C GLU A 135 19.14 -22.27 -8.66
N LEU A 136 20.04 -22.82 -7.85
CA LEU A 136 21.06 -23.78 -8.26
C LEU A 136 20.93 -24.94 -7.28
N GLU A 137 20.17 -25.95 -7.68
CA GLU A 137 20.50 -27.38 -7.63
C GLU A 137 19.42 -28.19 -8.36
#